data_AF-A0A2N6CYE0-F1
#
_entry.id   AF-A0A2N6CYE0-F1
#
_cell.length_a   1.000
_cell.length_b   1.000
_cell.length_c   1.000
_cell.angle_alpha   90.00
_cell.angle_beta   90.00
_cell.angle_gamma   90.00
#
_symmetry.space_group_name_H-M   'P 1'
#
loop_
_entity.id
_entity.type
_entity.pdbx_description
1 polymer ?
#
loop_
_entity_poly.entity_id
_entity_poly.type
_entity_poly.pdbx_seq_one_letter_code
_entity_poly.pdbx_strand_id
1 'polypeptide(L)'
;MEPYLNSVVSALATLAAAFFGAKYAFDLQEKKQLRNAALTQVKAGNSLISSLSRTRNKFVVFRAQFIKPHQDNPIRHYFIQPTSGVAGINLQIDYDALDFFFASTDPDFLGRLSMLEQEVISTIEVIMQRSDFHYHQLQPAIERIEKSTGPKVTPEQIDQELGPRDAQVLCMITDQMVESVDHVIEWTETLAQEANRTLNQLYPGHQVIKITYPNRDRLEKQSFQAANN
;
A
#
# COMPACT_ATOMS: atom_id res chain seq x y z
N MET A 1 -27.86 12.24 -74.35
CA MET A 1 -28.29 11.80 -73.00
C MET A 1 -27.19 11.04 -72.27
N GLU A 2 -26.36 10.23 -72.94
CA GLU A 2 -25.21 9.53 -72.33
C GLU A 2 -24.21 10.37 -71.49
N PRO A 3 -23.79 11.59 -71.87
CA PRO A 3 -22.79 12.32 -71.08
C PRO A 3 -23.27 12.77 -69.69
N TYR A 4 -24.59 12.95 -69.51
CA TYR A 4 -25.18 13.35 -68.23
C TYR A 4 -25.23 12.19 -67.24
N LEU A 5 -25.54 10.98 -67.71
CA LEU A 5 -25.57 9.78 -66.87
C LEU A 5 -24.18 9.48 -66.27
N ASN A 6 -23.12 9.58 -67.08
CA ASN A 6 -21.75 9.38 -66.61
C ASN A 6 -21.35 10.40 -65.54
N SER A 7 -21.79 11.65 -65.67
CA SER A 7 -21.50 12.71 -64.70
C SER A 7 -22.18 12.45 -63.35
N VAL A 8 -23.45 12.00 -63.36
CA VAL A 8 -24.19 11.66 -62.14
C VAL A 8 -23.59 10.44 -61.45
N VAL A 9 -23.25 9.39 -62.20
CA VAL A 9 -22.61 8.18 -61.65
C VAL A 9 -21.25 8.51 -61.03
N SER A 10 -20.44 9.35 -61.67
CA SER A 10 -19.15 9.80 -61.12
C SER A 10 -19.31 10.62 -59.85
N ALA A 11 -20.30 11.52 -59.80
CA ALA A 11 -20.59 12.31 -58.60
C ALA A 11 -21.06 11.42 -57.44
N LEU A 12 -21.94 10.47 -57.70
CA LEU A 12 -22.41 9.49 -56.71
C LEU A 12 -21.27 8.58 -56.23
N ALA A 13 -20.39 8.13 -57.13
CA ALA A 13 -19.22 7.34 -56.77
C ALA A 13 -18.25 8.13 -55.87
N THR A 14 -18.03 9.41 -56.18
CA THR A 14 -17.20 10.30 -55.36
C THR A 14 -17.81 10.53 -53.98
N LEU A 15 -19.13 10.77 -53.92
CA LEU A 15 -19.85 10.93 -52.67
C LEU A 15 -19.80 9.67 -51.81
N ALA A 16 -20.02 8.49 -52.42
CA ALA A 16 -19.92 7.21 -51.73
C ALA A 16 -18.50 6.96 -51.22
N ALA A 17 -17.47 7.20 -52.04
CA ALA A 17 -16.08 7.06 -51.66
C ALA A 17 -15.71 7.98 -50.47
N ALA A 18 -16.13 9.24 -50.52
CA ALA A 18 -15.90 10.19 -49.43
C ALA A 18 -16.62 9.76 -48.14
N PHE A 19 -17.87 9.29 -48.24
CA PHE A 19 -18.63 8.78 -47.09
C PHE A 19 -17.96 7.56 -46.44
N PHE A 20 -17.57 6.56 -47.24
CA PHE A 20 -16.89 5.37 -46.72
C PHE A 20 -15.49 5.70 -46.15
N GLY A 21 -14.75 6.61 -46.78
CA GLY A 21 -13.47 7.09 -46.26
C GLY A 21 -13.62 7.77 -44.90
N ALA A 22 -14.59 8.68 -44.77
CA ALA A 22 -14.89 9.34 -43.51
C ALA A 22 -15.34 8.34 -42.43
N LYS A 23 -16.27 7.45 -42.74
CA LYS A 23 -16.74 6.40 -41.81
C LYS A 23 -15.57 5.55 -41.29
N TYR A 24 -14.72 5.06 -42.18
CA TYR A 24 -13.59 4.21 -41.78
C TYR A 24 -12.57 4.98 -40.94
N ALA A 25 -12.34 6.26 -41.24
CA ALA A 25 -11.48 7.13 -40.43
C ALA A 25 -12.05 7.36 -39.02
N PHE A 26 -13.36 7.61 -38.91
CA PHE A 26 -14.04 7.75 -37.62
C PHE A 26 -14.00 6.44 -36.81
N ASP A 27 -14.31 5.30 -37.42
CA ASP A 27 -14.26 3.99 -36.76
C ASP A 27 -12.83 3.66 -36.26
N LEU A 28 -11.81 4.00 -37.04
CA LEU A 28 -10.40 3.82 -36.66
C LEU A 28 -10.00 4.75 -35.50
N GLN A 29 -10.45 6.00 -35.54
CA GLN A 29 -10.19 6.99 -34.50
C GLN A 29 -10.86 6.60 -33.17
N GLU A 30 -12.11 6.16 -33.21
CA GLU A 30 -12.84 5.69 -32.04
C GLU A 30 -12.14 4.49 -31.40
N LYS A 31 -11.75 3.48 -32.20
CA LYS A 31 -10.98 2.32 -31.70
C LYS A 31 -9.66 2.73 -31.07
N LYS A 32 -8.96 3.72 -31.64
CA LYS A 32 -7.72 4.26 -31.08
C LYS A 32 -7.96 4.97 -29.75
N GLN A 33 -9.04 5.76 -29.64
CA GLN A 33 -9.41 6.45 -28.40
C GLN A 33 -9.75 5.46 -27.29
N LEU A 34 -10.57 4.44 -27.58
CA LEU A 34 -10.91 3.37 -26.62
C LEU A 34 -9.67 2.62 -26.14
N ARG A 35 -8.76 2.26 -27.07
CA ARG A 35 -7.49 1.61 -26.71
C ARG A 35 -6.63 2.51 -25.83
N ASN A 36 -6.53 3.79 -26.14
CA ASN A 36 -5.73 4.74 -25.35
C ASN A 36 -6.34 4.95 -23.95
N ALA A 37 -7.67 4.99 -23.83
CA ALA A 37 -8.36 5.06 -22.56
C ALA A 37 -8.05 3.82 -21.71
N ALA A 38 -8.21 2.62 -22.28
CA ALA A 38 -7.88 1.37 -21.61
C ALA A 38 -6.42 1.31 -21.14
N LEU A 39 -5.46 1.71 -22.00
CA LEU A 39 -4.04 1.76 -21.64
C LEU A 39 -3.77 2.72 -20.46
N THR A 40 -4.47 3.86 -20.43
CA THR A 40 -4.34 4.85 -19.35
C THR A 40 -4.87 4.29 -18.04
N GLN A 41 -6.05 3.67 -18.07
CA GLN A 41 -6.69 3.05 -16.91
C GLN A 41 -5.87 1.87 -16.36
N VAL A 42 -5.35 1.00 -17.25
CA VAL A 42 -4.43 -0.08 -16.85
C VAL A 42 -3.15 0.46 -16.21
N LYS A 43 -2.59 1.56 -16.75
CA LYS A 43 -1.41 2.20 -16.15
C LYS A 43 -1.71 2.76 -14.75
N ALA A 44 -2.87 3.39 -14.56
CA ALA A 44 -3.31 3.88 -13.25
C ALA A 44 -3.47 2.73 -12.25
N GLY A 45 -4.18 1.66 -12.64
CA GLY A 45 -4.35 0.47 -11.80
C GLY A 45 -3.02 -0.23 -11.45
N ASN A 46 -2.09 -0.33 -12.41
CA ASN A 46 -0.74 -0.84 -12.15
C ASN A 46 0.04 0.05 -11.18
N SER A 47 -0.14 1.38 -11.26
CA SER A 47 0.48 2.33 -10.34
C SER A 47 -0.05 2.16 -8.93
N LEU A 48 -1.38 1.97 -8.77
CA LEU A 48 -2.02 1.60 -7.50
C LEU A 48 -1.42 0.32 -6.91
N ILE A 49 -1.41 -0.79 -7.67
CA ILE A 49 -0.84 -2.08 -7.22
C ILE A 49 0.62 -1.91 -6.77
N SER A 50 1.40 -1.13 -7.51
CA SER A 50 2.78 -0.83 -7.17
C SER A 50 2.91 -0.05 -5.86
N SER A 51 2.06 0.95 -5.63
CA SER A 51 2.00 1.71 -4.37
C SER A 51 1.63 0.82 -3.19
N LEU A 52 0.59 0.01 -3.30
CA LEU A 52 0.18 -0.96 -2.26
C LEU A 52 1.32 -1.93 -1.93
N SER A 53 1.98 -2.48 -2.95
CA SER A 53 3.13 -3.38 -2.79
C SER A 53 4.30 -2.71 -2.06
N ARG A 54 4.65 -1.47 -2.42
CA ARG A 54 5.71 -0.71 -1.73
C ARG A 54 5.37 -0.45 -0.27
N THR A 55 4.14 -0.02 0.02
CA THR A 55 3.67 0.22 1.39
C THR A 55 3.74 -1.06 2.21
N ARG A 56 3.20 -2.18 1.70
CA ARG A 56 3.31 -3.49 2.35
C ARG A 56 4.75 -3.85 2.67
N ASN A 57 5.66 -3.71 1.70
CA ASN A 57 7.06 -4.09 1.89
C ASN A 57 7.73 -3.27 2.99
N LYS A 58 7.41 -1.97 3.12
CA LYS A 58 7.93 -1.13 4.21
C LYS A 58 7.47 -1.65 5.57
N PHE A 59 6.19 -1.97 5.73
CA PHE A 59 5.67 -2.56 6.98
C PHE A 59 6.21 -3.96 7.26
N VAL A 60 6.41 -4.80 6.23
CA VAL A 60 7.04 -6.13 6.40
C VAL A 60 8.47 -5.99 6.92
N VAL A 61 9.26 -5.06 6.37
CA VAL A 61 10.63 -4.78 6.84
C VAL A 61 10.59 -4.26 8.28
N PHE A 62 9.70 -3.31 8.57
CA PHE A 62 9.50 -2.79 9.92
C PHE A 62 9.20 -3.90 10.93
N ARG A 63 8.21 -4.74 10.63
CA ARG A 63 7.83 -5.88 11.47
C ARG A 63 8.99 -6.83 11.69
N ALA A 64 9.71 -7.19 10.62
CA ALA A 64 10.84 -8.12 10.70
C ALA A 64 12.00 -7.58 11.54
N GLN A 65 12.26 -6.27 11.48
CA GLN A 65 13.38 -5.63 12.16
C GLN A 65 13.08 -5.31 13.63
N PHE A 66 11.89 -4.79 13.93
CA PHE A 66 11.60 -4.20 15.24
C PHE A 66 10.64 -5.04 16.10
N ILE A 67 9.64 -5.67 15.48
CA ILE A 67 8.59 -6.38 16.22
C ILE A 67 8.96 -7.86 16.41
N LYS A 68 9.24 -8.56 15.31
CA LYS A 68 9.43 -10.01 15.28
C LYS A 68 10.49 -10.53 16.29
N PRO A 69 11.64 -9.85 16.51
CA PRO A 69 12.60 -10.31 17.51
C PRO A 69 12.08 -10.36 18.95
N HIS A 70 10.99 -9.64 19.25
CA HIS A 70 10.45 -9.51 20.60
C HIS A 70 8.97 -9.91 20.69
N GLN A 71 8.34 -10.40 19.60
CA GLN A 71 6.90 -10.62 19.52
C GLN A 71 6.36 -11.53 20.64
N ASP A 72 7.03 -12.65 20.89
CA ASP A 72 6.64 -13.65 21.90
C ASP A 72 7.14 -13.30 23.32
N ASN A 73 7.83 -12.18 23.50
CA ASN A 73 8.35 -11.77 24.79
C ASN A 73 7.25 -11.07 25.63
N PRO A 74 6.93 -11.53 26.85
CA PRO A 74 5.89 -10.92 27.69
C PRO A 74 6.19 -9.47 28.11
N ILE A 75 7.45 -9.03 27.98
CA ILE A 75 7.90 -7.66 28.28
C ILE A 75 8.41 -6.95 27.00
N ARG A 76 7.86 -7.31 25.84
CA ARG A 76 8.20 -6.72 24.53
C ARG A 76 8.10 -5.20 24.49
N HIS A 77 7.21 -4.62 25.29
CA HIS A 77 6.97 -3.18 25.34
C HIS A 77 8.18 -2.40 25.87
N TYR A 78 9.08 -3.05 26.62
CA TYR A 78 10.38 -2.50 27.01
C TYR A 78 11.49 -2.79 25.99
N PHE A 79 11.44 -3.92 25.29
CA PHE A 79 12.54 -4.34 24.41
C PHE A 79 12.47 -3.80 23.00
N ILE A 80 11.28 -3.62 22.44
CA ILE A 80 11.12 -3.01 21.12
C ILE A 80 11.73 -1.61 21.19
N GLN A 81 12.76 -1.33 20.41
CA GLN A 81 13.43 -0.03 20.48
C GLN A 81 12.60 1.06 19.78
N PRO A 82 12.68 2.32 20.23
CA PRO A 82 12.08 3.44 19.51
C PRO A 82 12.77 3.54 18.14
N THR A 83 12.01 3.96 17.14
CA THR A 83 12.48 3.97 15.76
C THR A 83 12.14 5.29 15.07
N SER A 84 13.13 5.84 14.38
CA SER A 84 12.95 6.96 13.44
C SER A 84 12.59 6.47 12.03
N GLY A 85 12.61 5.14 11.81
CA GLY A 85 12.55 4.50 10.50
C GLY A 85 11.20 4.48 9.80
N VAL A 86 10.16 5.04 10.40
CA VAL A 86 8.84 5.23 9.76
C VAL A 86 8.81 6.44 8.83
N ALA A 87 9.80 7.33 8.90
CA ALA A 87 9.92 8.48 8.01
C ALA A 87 9.95 8.03 6.54
N GLY A 88 8.86 8.32 5.81
CA GLY A 88 8.73 8.00 4.40
C GLY A 88 7.85 6.78 4.08
N ILE A 89 7.25 6.11 5.06
CA ILE A 89 6.06 5.29 4.77
C ILE A 89 4.92 6.24 4.45
N ASN A 90 4.36 6.11 3.25
CA ASN A 90 3.22 6.90 2.80
C ASN A 90 2.52 6.12 1.70
N LEU A 91 1.20 6.03 1.78
CA LEU A 91 0.35 5.50 0.73
C LEU A 91 -0.37 6.69 0.10
N GLN A 92 0.04 7.08 -1.10
CA GLN A 92 -0.65 8.10 -1.89
C GLN A 92 -1.38 7.42 -3.04
N ILE A 93 -2.69 7.63 -3.10
CA ILE A 93 -3.58 7.09 -4.12
C ILE A 93 -4.14 8.25 -4.94
N ASP A 94 -4.01 8.15 -6.26
CA ASP A 94 -4.63 9.08 -7.21
C ASP A 94 -6.02 8.57 -7.55
N TYR A 95 -7.04 8.99 -6.78
CA TYR A 95 -8.42 8.52 -6.94
C TYR A 95 -9.05 8.97 -8.26
N ASP A 96 -8.67 10.14 -8.77
CA ASP A 96 -9.18 10.66 -10.05
C ASP A 96 -8.77 9.73 -11.20
N ALA A 97 -7.54 9.23 -11.17
CA ALA A 97 -7.05 8.25 -12.15
C ALA A 97 -7.69 6.85 -12.03
N LEU A 98 -8.47 6.60 -10.97
CA LEU A 98 -9.09 5.31 -10.66
C LEU A 98 -10.62 5.32 -10.79
N ASP A 99 -11.21 6.39 -11.33
CA ASP A 99 -12.65 6.54 -11.54
C ASP A 99 -13.31 5.34 -12.24
N PHE A 100 -12.59 4.67 -13.15
CA PHE A 100 -13.05 3.49 -13.87
C PHE A 100 -13.39 2.29 -12.96
N PHE A 101 -12.90 2.27 -11.72
CA PHE A 101 -13.30 1.25 -10.73
C PHE A 101 -14.77 1.37 -10.32
N PHE A 102 -15.41 2.54 -10.45
CA PHE A 102 -16.85 2.68 -10.21
C PHE A 102 -17.69 1.90 -11.23
N ALA A 103 -17.16 1.66 -12.43
CA ALA A 103 -17.80 0.84 -13.46
C ALA A 103 -17.49 -0.67 -13.30
N SER A 104 -16.75 -1.06 -12.27
CA SER A 104 -16.41 -2.45 -12.02
C SER A 104 -17.53 -3.23 -11.33
N THR A 105 -17.32 -4.53 -11.14
CA THR A 105 -18.23 -5.40 -10.39
C THR A 105 -18.26 -5.08 -8.89
N ASP A 106 -17.30 -4.30 -8.39
CA ASP A 106 -17.17 -3.90 -7.00
C ASP A 106 -16.99 -2.38 -6.89
N PRO A 107 -18.09 -1.60 -6.86
CA PRO A 107 -18.03 -0.14 -6.77
C PRO A 107 -17.49 0.36 -5.41
N ASP A 108 -17.51 -0.47 -4.36
CA ASP A 108 -17.05 -0.10 -3.02
C ASP A 108 -15.52 -0.20 -2.86
N PHE A 109 -14.82 -0.70 -3.87
CA PHE A 109 -13.36 -0.86 -3.86
C PHE A 109 -12.62 0.44 -3.52
N LEU A 110 -13.03 1.58 -4.09
CA LEU A 110 -12.40 2.87 -3.82
C LEU A 110 -12.63 3.35 -2.38
N GLY A 111 -13.80 3.03 -1.81
CA GLY A 111 -14.09 3.31 -0.39
C GLY A 111 -13.14 2.53 0.52
N ARG A 112 -12.91 1.25 0.24
CA ARG A 112 -11.98 0.40 1.01
C ARG A 112 -10.53 0.85 0.86
N LEU A 113 -10.12 1.35 -0.31
CA LEU A 113 -8.81 1.98 -0.48
C LEU A 113 -8.62 3.23 0.39
N SER A 114 -9.64 4.08 0.47
CA SER A 114 -9.60 5.26 1.33
C SER A 114 -9.51 4.91 2.81
N MET A 115 -10.23 3.88 3.25
CA MET A 115 -10.09 3.35 4.60
C MET A 115 -8.68 2.83 4.88
N LEU A 116 -8.08 2.09 3.94
CA LEU A 116 -6.70 1.63 4.07
C LEU A 116 -5.69 2.79 4.15
N GLU A 117 -5.89 3.85 3.37
CA GLU A 117 -5.03 5.05 3.42
C GLU A 117 -5.06 5.70 4.82
N GLN A 118 -6.25 5.82 5.42
CA GLN A 118 -6.39 6.29 6.81
C GLN A 118 -5.75 5.32 7.81
N GLU A 119 -5.91 4.01 7.62
CA GLU A 119 -5.31 3.00 8.49
C GLU A 119 -3.77 3.05 8.45
N VAL A 120 -3.18 3.27 7.28
CA VAL A 120 -1.73 3.46 7.13
C VAL A 120 -1.25 4.69 7.90
N ILE A 121 -1.98 5.82 7.82
CA ILE A 121 -1.65 7.05 8.56
C ILE A 121 -1.72 6.79 10.07
N SER A 122 -2.85 6.25 10.54
CA SER A 122 -3.07 5.91 11.95
C SER A 122 -1.99 4.97 12.49
N THR A 123 -1.61 3.94 11.71
CA THR A 123 -0.55 3.01 12.10
C THR A 123 0.80 3.72 12.29
N ILE A 124 1.15 4.66 11.39
CA ILE A 124 2.38 5.45 11.52
C ILE A 124 2.32 6.33 12.77
N GLU A 125 1.18 6.96 13.05
CA GLU A 125 0.97 7.77 14.26
C GLU A 125 1.15 6.95 15.53
N VAL A 126 0.62 5.74 15.60
CA VAL A 126 0.80 4.82 16.74
C VAL A 126 2.29 4.45 16.92
N ILE A 127 3.00 4.13 15.83
CA ILE A 127 4.45 3.86 15.88
C ILE A 127 5.22 5.06 16.42
N MET A 128 4.87 6.26 15.96
CA MET A 128 5.49 7.51 16.38
C MET A 128 5.20 7.81 17.86
N GLN A 129 3.93 7.73 18.28
CA GLN A 129 3.51 7.95 19.66
C GLN A 129 4.22 6.97 20.61
N ARG A 130 4.33 5.71 20.22
CA ARG A 130 5.04 4.69 21.01
C ARG A 130 6.53 5.01 21.10
N SER A 131 7.15 5.40 19.99
CA SER A 131 8.58 5.76 19.97
C SER A 131 8.85 7.01 20.82
N ASP A 132 7.97 8.00 20.75
CA ASP A 132 8.02 9.22 21.55
C ASP A 132 7.89 8.91 23.05
N PHE A 133 6.91 8.10 23.43
CA PHE A 133 6.72 7.67 24.81
C PHE A 133 7.96 6.93 25.34
N HIS A 134 8.52 6.03 24.54
CA HIS A 134 9.71 5.30 24.92
C HIS A 134 10.92 6.23 25.13
N TYR A 135 11.08 7.23 24.26
CA TYR A 135 12.18 8.19 24.35
C TYR A 135 12.03 9.14 25.55
N HIS A 136 10.84 9.69 25.75
CA HIS A 136 10.60 10.73 26.77
C HIS A 136 10.30 10.19 28.17
N GLN A 137 9.77 8.96 28.28
CA GLN A 137 9.35 8.39 29.57
C GLN A 137 10.22 7.19 29.97
N LEU A 138 10.29 6.17 29.11
CA LEU A 138 10.95 4.91 29.47
C LEU A 138 12.48 5.05 29.57
N GLN A 139 13.14 5.66 28.59
CA GLN A 139 14.61 5.80 28.61
C GLN A 139 15.10 6.55 29.86
N PRO A 140 14.51 7.72 30.22
CA PRO A 140 14.89 8.40 31.46
C PRO A 140 14.64 7.56 32.73
N ALA A 141 13.59 6.74 32.77
CA ALA A 141 13.34 5.82 33.89
C ALA A 141 14.46 4.78 34.00
N ILE A 142 14.81 4.12 32.89
CA ILE A 142 15.91 3.14 32.83
C ILE A 142 17.23 3.79 33.28
N GLU A 143 17.56 4.99 32.79
CA GLU A 143 18.80 5.69 33.18
C GLU A 143 18.88 6.00 34.69
N ARG A 144 17.75 6.28 35.35
CA ARG A 144 17.72 6.50 36.81
C ARG A 144 17.96 5.22 37.58
N ILE A 145 17.42 4.09 37.12
CA ILE A 145 17.70 2.77 37.69
C ILE A 145 19.18 2.43 37.50
N GLU A 146 19.71 2.61 36.29
CA GLU A 146 21.12 2.32 35.98
C GLU A 146 22.09 3.12 36.86
N LYS A 147 21.78 4.40 37.12
CA LYS A 147 22.59 5.25 38.01
C LYS A 147 22.57 4.77 39.47
N SER A 148 21.50 4.11 39.92
CA SER A 148 21.33 3.70 41.32
C SER A 148 21.74 2.25 41.59
N THR A 149 21.46 1.32 40.67
CA THR A 149 21.69 -0.13 40.86
C THR A 149 22.70 -0.72 39.89
N GLY A 150 23.22 0.07 38.95
CA GLY A 150 24.10 -0.39 37.88
C GLY A 150 23.35 -0.92 36.65
N PRO A 151 24.06 -1.47 35.65
CA PRO A 151 23.52 -1.74 34.31
C PRO A 151 22.53 -2.91 34.22
N LYS A 152 22.30 -3.64 35.31
CA LYS A 152 21.34 -4.75 35.35
C LYS A 152 19.99 -4.21 35.80
N VAL A 153 19.15 -3.90 34.83
CA VAL A 153 17.78 -3.41 35.06
C VAL A 153 16.80 -4.57 34.91
N THR A 154 15.95 -4.81 35.91
CA THR A 154 14.87 -5.79 35.84
C THR A 154 13.54 -5.13 35.45
N PRO A 155 12.59 -5.88 34.86
CA PRO A 155 11.26 -5.35 34.52
C PRO A 155 10.52 -4.77 35.71
N GLU A 156 10.64 -5.40 36.89
CA GLU A 156 9.99 -4.94 38.11
C GLU A 156 10.53 -3.58 38.57
N GLN A 157 11.84 -3.33 38.37
CA GLN A 157 12.43 -2.02 38.64
C GLN A 157 11.92 -0.96 37.67
N ILE A 158 11.77 -1.32 36.38
CA ILE A 158 11.19 -0.43 35.37
C ILE A 158 9.75 -0.10 35.74
N ASP A 159 8.92 -1.09 36.07
CA ASP A 159 7.53 -0.90 36.48
C ASP A 159 7.42 0.02 37.70
N GLN A 160 8.31 -0.16 38.68
CA GLN A 160 8.34 0.65 39.90
C GLN A 160 8.74 2.10 39.60
N GLU A 161 9.74 2.31 38.74
CA GLU A 161 10.26 3.64 38.41
C GLU A 161 9.35 4.41 37.45
N LEU A 162 8.78 3.74 36.45
CA LEU A 162 7.86 4.32 35.47
C LEU A 162 6.47 4.55 36.09
N GLY A 163 6.07 3.68 37.02
CA GLY A 163 4.76 3.69 37.65
C GLY A 163 3.69 2.92 36.86
N PRO A 164 2.63 2.45 37.55
CA PRO A 164 1.67 1.50 36.99
C PRO A 164 0.88 2.05 35.79
N ARG A 165 0.58 3.36 35.79
CA ARG A 165 -0.14 4.01 34.70
C ARG A 165 0.68 3.99 33.41
N ASP A 166 1.92 4.43 33.48
CA ASP A 166 2.77 4.63 32.31
C ASP A 166 3.27 3.30 31.76
N ALA A 167 3.52 2.30 32.63
CA ALA A 167 3.74 0.91 32.22
C ALA A 167 2.56 0.34 31.43
N GLN A 168 1.32 0.53 31.92
CA GLN A 168 0.12 0.06 31.23
C GLN A 168 -0.10 0.77 29.90
N VAL A 169 0.13 2.09 29.84
CA VAL A 169 0.03 2.86 28.59
C VAL A 169 1.04 2.35 27.56
N LEU A 170 2.30 2.13 27.95
CA LEU A 170 3.33 1.62 27.06
C LEU A 170 3.02 0.22 26.53
N CYS A 171 2.47 -0.66 27.38
CA CYS A 171 1.98 -1.98 26.99
C CYS A 171 0.87 -1.85 25.93
N MET A 172 -0.18 -1.08 26.23
CA MET A 172 -1.33 -0.86 25.34
C MET A 172 -0.92 -0.30 23.97
N ILE A 173 -0.11 0.75 23.93
CA ILE A 173 0.31 1.35 22.64
C ILE A 173 1.26 0.43 21.87
N THR A 174 2.05 -0.41 22.56
CA THR A 174 2.89 -1.42 21.89
C THR A 174 2.02 -2.49 21.27
N ASP A 175 0.98 -2.96 21.95
CA ASP A 175 0.07 -3.98 21.44
C ASP A 175 -0.70 -3.47 20.22
N GLN A 176 -1.25 -2.24 20.32
CA GLN A 176 -1.90 -1.58 19.20
C GLN A 176 -0.95 -1.42 18.00
N MET A 177 0.31 -1.02 18.25
CA MET A 177 1.31 -0.90 17.19
C MET A 177 1.53 -2.23 16.45
N VAL A 178 1.64 -3.34 17.18
CA VAL A 178 1.84 -4.67 16.59
C VAL A 178 0.64 -5.08 15.74
N GLU A 179 -0.57 -4.95 16.30
CA GLU A 179 -1.81 -5.30 15.61
C GLU A 179 -2.02 -4.47 14.33
N SER A 180 -1.88 -3.14 14.40
CA SER A 180 -2.04 -2.25 13.24
C SER A 180 -1.03 -2.54 12.14
N VAL A 181 0.24 -2.82 12.49
CA VAL A 181 1.25 -3.20 11.50
C VAL A 181 0.88 -4.51 10.78
N ASP A 182 0.45 -5.53 11.52
CA ASP A 182 0.02 -6.79 10.93
C ASP A 182 -1.21 -6.62 10.04
N HIS A 183 -2.20 -5.85 10.50
CA HIS A 183 -3.41 -5.58 9.74
C HIS A 183 -3.13 -4.85 8.42
N VAL A 184 -2.29 -3.81 8.43
CA VAL A 184 -1.92 -3.09 7.21
C VAL A 184 -1.18 -4.00 6.21
N ILE A 185 -0.31 -4.89 6.68
CA ILE A 185 0.40 -5.85 5.81
C ILE A 185 -0.59 -6.78 5.09
N GLU A 186 -1.58 -7.31 5.82
CA GLU A 186 -2.59 -8.18 5.26
C GLU A 186 -3.53 -7.42 4.32
N TRP A 187 -4.02 -6.25 4.73
CA TRP A 187 -5.03 -5.52 3.99
C TRP A 187 -4.47 -4.92 2.68
N THR A 188 -3.24 -4.41 2.70
CA THR A 188 -2.54 -3.95 1.47
C THR A 188 -2.39 -5.09 0.46
N GLU A 189 -2.11 -6.31 0.90
CA GLU A 189 -2.02 -7.48 0.04
C GLU A 189 -3.37 -7.84 -0.58
N THR A 190 -4.42 -7.88 0.25
CA THR A 190 -5.79 -8.18 -0.17
C THR A 190 -6.27 -7.19 -1.23
N LEU A 191 -6.20 -5.88 -0.96
CA LEU A 191 -6.66 -4.87 -1.93
C LEU A 191 -5.84 -4.85 -3.21
N ALA A 192 -4.56 -5.20 -3.16
CA ALA A 192 -3.77 -5.29 -4.38
C ALA A 192 -4.09 -6.52 -5.23
N GLN A 193 -4.43 -7.66 -4.61
CA GLN A 193 -4.92 -8.84 -5.31
C GLN A 193 -6.29 -8.57 -5.94
N GLU A 194 -7.17 -7.86 -5.23
CA GLU A 194 -8.47 -7.42 -5.76
C GLU A 194 -8.31 -6.45 -6.93
N ALA A 195 -7.46 -5.43 -6.81
CA ALA A 195 -7.13 -4.52 -7.92
C ALA A 195 -6.66 -5.28 -9.16
N ASN A 196 -5.76 -6.26 -8.97
CA ASN A 196 -5.27 -7.10 -10.06
C ASN A 196 -6.41 -7.91 -10.72
N ARG A 197 -7.30 -8.49 -9.92
CA ARG A 197 -8.45 -9.25 -10.42
C ARG A 197 -9.39 -8.35 -11.20
N THR A 198 -9.75 -7.19 -10.67
CA THR A 198 -10.64 -6.21 -11.31
C THR A 198 -10.06 -5.70 -12.62
N LEU A 199 -8.75 -5.39 -12.68
CA LEU A 199 -8.09 -4.98 -13.91
C LEU A 199 -8.10 -6.07 -14.98
N ASN A 200 -7.88 -7.34 -14.60
CA ASN A 200 -7.95 -8.45 -15.55
C ASN A 200 -9.38 -8.71 -16.07
N GLN A 201 -10.40 -8.41 -15.27
CA GLN A 201 -11.80 -8.50 -15.68
C GLN A 201 -12.20 -7.35 -16.61
N LEU A 202 -11.83 -6.11 -16.28
CA LEU A 202 -12.16 -4.92 -17.07
C LEU A 202 -11.37 -4.83 -18.39
N TYR A 203 -10.11 -5.25 -18.37
CA TYR A 203 -9.18 -5.07 -19.50
C TYR A 203 -8.51 -6.40 -19.90
N PRO A 204 -9.27 -7.41 -20.36
CA PRO A 204 -8.68 -8.68 -20.76
C PRO A 204 -7.62 -8.50 -21.86
N GLY A 205 -6.52 -9.25 -21.75
CA GLY A 205 -5.40 -9.20 -22.70
C GLY A 205 -4.40 -8.05 -22.47
N HIS A 206 -4.65 -7.15 -21.51
CA HIS A 206 -3.68 -6.13 -21.11
C HIS A 206 -2.71 -6.69 -20.05
N GLN A 207 -1.51 -6.12 -20.01
CA GLN A 207 -0.50 -6.51 -19.02
C GLN A 207 -0.80 -5.84 -17.66
N VAL A 208 -1.23 -6.65 -16.70
CA VAL A 208 -1.46 -6.24 -15.31
C VAL A 208 -0.32 -6.73 -14.44
N ILE A 209 0.24 -5.85 -13.59
CA ILE A 209 1.30 -6.20 -12.64
C ILE A 209 0.75 -7.20 -11.63
N LYS A 210 1.43 -8.35 -11.50
CA LYS A 210 1.20 -9.30 -10.40
C LYS A 210 2.22 -9.03 -9.31
N ILE A 211 1.74 -8.82 -8.08
CA ILE A 211 2.67 -8.69 -6.95
C ILE A 211 3.34 -10.06 -6.73
N THR A 212 4.67 -10.03 -6.71
CA THR A 212 5.48 -11.17 -6.31
C THR A 212 6.21 -10.78 -5.04
N TYR A 213 5.94 -11.49 -3.96
CA TYR A 213 6.64 -11.27 -2.70
C TYR A 213 7.93 -12.09 -2.70
N PRO A 214 9.07 -11.51 -2.29
CA PRO A 214 10.27 -12.29 -2.05
C PRO A 214 9.93 -13.38 -1.03
N ASN A 215 10.39 -14.60 -1.31
CA ASN A 215 10.02 -15.80 -0.57
C ASN A 215 10.12 -15.56 0.95
N ARG A 216 9.02 -15.78 1.67
CA ARG A 216 8.86 -15.47 3.11
C ARG A 216 10.04 -16.00 3.91
N ASP A 217 10.45 -17.23 3.63
CA ASP A 217 11.58 -17.94 4.25
C ASP A 217 12.93 -17.19 4.16
N ARG A 218 13.13 -16.38 3.12
CA ARG A 218 14.40 -15.69 2.87
C ARG A 218 14.55 -14.45 3.74
N LEU A 219 13.46 -13.71 3.93
CA LEU A 219 13.43 -12.55 4.82
C LEU A 219 13.58 -12.97 6.28
N GLU A 220 12.94 -14.09 6.66
CA GLU A 220 13.09 -14.65 8.01
C GLU A 220 14.53 -15.08 8.30
N LYS A 221 15.18 -15.77 7.35
CA LYS A 221 16.60 -16.14 7.49
C LYS A 221 17.54 -14.93 7.59
N GLN A 222 17.26 -13.85 6.87
CA GLN A 222 18.07 -12.63 6.90
C GLN A 222 17.91 -11.84 8.21
N SER A 223 16.69 -11.75 8.75
CA SER A 223 16.47 -11.09 10.04
C SER A 223 17.15 -11.83 11.20
N PHE A 224 17.18 -13.18 11.16
CA PHE A 224 17.89 -13.97 12.17
C PHE A 224 19.42 -13.80 12.12
N GLN A 225 20.00 -13.60 10.92
CA GLN A 225 21.43 -13.34 10.79
C GLN A 225 21.82 -11.94 11.27
N ALA A 226 20.95 -10.94 11.13
CA ALA A 226 21.20 -9.59 11.60
C ALA A 226 21.08 -9.43 13.12
N ALA A 227 20.23 -10.22 13.79
CA ALA A 227 20.03 -10.17 15.24
C ALA A 227 21.11 -10.91 16.06
N ASN A 228 21.91 -11.77 15.41
CA ASN A 228 22.95 -12.58 16.04
C ASN A 228 24.38 -12.04 15.83
N ASN A 229 24.53 -10.86 15.21
CA ASN A 229 25.79 -10.15 15.02
C ASN A 229 25.76 -8.84 15.81
#